data_AF-A0A1G8IPG2-F1
#
_entry.id   AF-A0A1G8IPG2-F1
#
_cell.length_a   1.000
_cell.length_b   1.000
_cell.length_c   1.000
_cell.angle_alpha   90.00
_cell.angle_beta   90.00
_cell.angle_gamma   90.00
#
_symmetry.space_group_name_H-M   'P 1'
#
loop_
_entity.id
_entity.type
_entity.pdbx_description
1 polymer ?
#
loop_
_entity_poly.entity_id
_entity_poly.type
_entity_poly.pdbx_seq_one_letter_code
_entity_poly.pdbx_strand_id
1 'polypeptide(L)'
;MLDGKVLIEEVNELLGIDLEDGPIDTIGGLILFEKPEVQEGENISFGNWKFAPIEMEGQQIRMIEAIKKKRLDCPLHNTFNFSFALLQDTHFT
;
A
#
# COMPACT_ATOMS: atom_id res chain seq x y z
N MET A 1 -7.60 8.46 -4.78
CA MET A 1 -9.07 8.38 -4.95
C MET A 1 -9.32 7.65 -6.24
N LEU A 2 -10.15 6.62 -6.21
CA LEU A 2 -10.51 5.80 -7.37
C LEU A 2 -12.04 5.68 -7.43
N ASP A 3 -12.62 5.78 -8.62
CA ASP A 3 -14.02 5.40 -8.82
C ASP A 3 -14.15 3.88 -8.66
N GLY A 4 -15.24 3.41 -8.04
CA GLY A 4 -15.47 1.98 -7.84
C GLY A 4 -15.60 1.18 -9.13
N LYS A 5 -15.87 1.84 -10.26
CA LYS A 5 -16.02 1.24 -11.60
C LYS A 5 -14.71 1.15 -12.37
N VAL A 6 -13.58 1.65 -11.84
CA VAL A 6 -12.26 1.50 -12.46
C VAL A 6 -11.95 0.01 -12.60
N LEU A 7 -11.46 -0.38 -13.78
CA LEU A 7 -11.14 -1.78 -14.06
C LEU A 7 -9.92 -2.23 -13.26
N ILE A 8 -9.86 -3.51 -12.88
CA ILE A 8 -8.74 -4.08 -12.12
C ILE A 8 -7.42 -3.89 -12.88
N GLU A 9 -7.42 -4.09 -14.20
CA GLU A 9 -6.24 -3.85 -15.06
C GLU A 9 -5.72 -2.41 -14.93
N GLU A 10 -6.60 -1.42 -14.93
CA GLU A 10 -6.23 -0.01 -14.76
C GLU A 10 -5.68 0.25 -13.35
N VAL A 11 -6.25 -0.38 -12.31
CA VAL A 11 -5.72 -0.27 -10.94
C VAL A 11 -4.31 -0.87 -10.84
N ASN A 12 -4.08 -2.02 -11.47
CA ASN A 12 -2.77 -2.67 -11.52
C ASN A 12 -1.73 -1.77 -12.19
N GLU A 13 -2.07 -1.20 -13.35
CA GLU A 13 -1.21 -0.25 -14.06
C GLU A 13 -0.92 1.01 -13.24
N LEU A 14 -1.95 1.62 -12.64
CA LEU A 14 -1.84 2.88 -11.90
C LEU A 14 -1.01 2.73 -10.61
N LEU A 15 -1.17 1.62 -9.90
CA LEU A 15 -0.57 1.43 -8.57
C LEU A 15 0.68 0.54 -8.59
N GLY A 16 0.99 -0.08 -9.73
CA GLY A 16 2.09 -1.04 -9.86
C GLY A 16 1.88 -2.26 -8.97
N ILE A 17 0.63 -2.77 -8.94
CA ILE A 17 0.25 -3.97 -8.19
C ILE A 17 -0.28 -5.04 -9.16
N ASP A 18 -0.49 -6.23 -8.62
CA ASP A 18 -0.98 -7.40 -9.35
C ASP A 18 -2.16 -7.99 -8.59
N LEU A 19 -3.32 -7.36 -8.77
CA LEU A 19 -4.61 -7.89 -8.33
C LEU A 19 -5.06 -8.96 -9.33
N GLU A 20 -5.56 -10.08 -8.81
CA GLU A 20 -5.97 -11.22 -9.62
C GLU A 20 -7.15 -10.88 -10.54
N ASP A 21 -7.03 -11.28 -11.79
CA ASP A 21 -8.05 -11.08 -12.84
C ASP A 21 -9.02 -12.27 -12.82
N GLY A 22 -10.03 -12.17 -11.95
CA GLY A 22 -11.07 -13.17 -11.75
C GLY A 22 -12.33 -12.87 -12.58
N PRO A 23 -13.52 -13.41 -12.20
CA PRO A 23 -14.78 -13.09 -12.89
C PRO A 23 -15.30 -11.68 -12.60
N ILE A 24 -14.51 -10.82 -11.97
CA ILE A 24 -14.90 -9.51 -11.48
C ILE A 24 -13.97 -8.49 -12.11
N ASP A 25 -14.53 -7.55 -12.85
CA ASP A 25 -13.71 -6.65 -13.66
C ASP A 25 -13.30 -5.35 -12.94
N THR A 26 -13.99 -4.99 -11.86
CA THR A 26 -13.87 -3.66 -11.23
C THR A 26 -13.33 -3.73 -9.81
N ILE A 27 -12.62 -2.69 -9.38
CA ILE A 27 -12.08 -2.61 -8.03
C ILE A 27 -13.16 -2.58 -6.94
N GLY A 28 -14.30 -1.93 -7.20
CA GLY A 28 -15.44 -1.94 -6.28
C GLY A 28 -16.06 -3.33 -6.16
N GLY A 29 -16.20 -4.04 -7.30
CA GLY A 29 -16.64 -5.44 -7.30
C GLY A 29 -15.68 -6.34 -6.53
N LEU A 30 -14.37 -6.19 -6.73
CA LEU A 30 -13.37 -7.03 -6.08
C LEU A 30 -13.40 -6.86 -4.57
N ILE A 31 -13.51 -5.61 -4.10
CA ILE A 31 -13.64 -5.30 -2.67
C ILE A 31 -14.88 -5.95 -2.06
N LEU A 32 -16.04 -5.86 -2.74
CA LEU A 32 -17.29 -6.47 -2.27
C LEU A 32 -17.24 -8.00 -2.32
N PHE A 33 -16.50 -8.59 -3.26
CA PHE A 33 -16.32 -10.04 -3.32
C PHE A 33 -15.45 -10.56 -2.18
N GLU A 34 -14.31 -9.89 -1.91
CA GLU A 34 -13.44 -10.23 -0.79
C GLU A 34 -14.12 -9.99 0.56
N LYS A 35 -14.94 -8.94 0.65
CA LYS A 35 -15.68 -8.60 1.88
C LYS A 35 -17.10 -8.09 1.56
N PRO A 36 -18.09 -8.98 1.48
CA PRO A 36 -19.48 -8.62 1.15
C PRO A 36 -20.16 -7.63 2.11
N GLU A 37 -19.71 -7.60 3.38
CA GLU A 37 -20.26 -6.72 4.42
C GLU A 37 -19.32 -5.54 4.74
N VAL A 38 -18.41 -5.17 3.83
CA VAL A 38 -17.50 -4.03 4.03
C VAL A 38 -18.29 -2.74 4.24
N GLN A 39 -17.84 -1.93 5.21
CA GLN A 39 -18.42 -0.62 5.51
C GLN A 39 -17.50 0.52 5.06
N GLU A 40 -18.07 1.72 4.91
CA GLU A 40 -17.28 2.92 4.65
C GLU A 40 -16.20 3.13 5.73
N GLY A 41 -15.00 3.52 5.30
CA GLY A 41 -13.82 3.69 6.13
C GLY A 41 -13.11 2.39 6.50
N GLU A 42 -13.69 1.22 6.20
CA GLU A 42 -13.04 -0.04 6.49
C GLU A 42 -11.94 -0.37 5.49
N ASN A 43 -10.76 -0.74 6.00
CA ASN A 43 -9.60 -0.99 5.17
C ASN A 43 -9.47 -2.46 4.78
N ILE A 44 -9.35 -2.72 3.49
CA ILE A 44 -8.99 -4.01 2.91
C ILE A 44 -7.59 -3.91 2.31
N SER A 45 -6.79 -4.97 2.46
CA SER A 45 -5.37 -4.96 2.12
C SER A 45 -5.07 -5.82 0.91
N PHE A 46 -4.47 -5.21 -0.12
CA PHE A 46 -3.87 -5.93 -1.24
C PHE A 46 -2.41 -5.51 -1.39
N GLY A 47 -1.49 -6.46 -1.30
CA GLY A 47 -0.05 -6.20 -1.33
C GLY A 47 0.37 -5.07 -0.37
N ASN A 48 1.04 -4.05 -0.91
CA ASN A 48 1.51 -2.86 -0.18
C ASN A 48 0.48 -1.71 -0.13
N TRP A 49 -0.79 -1.96 -0.46
CA TRP A 49 -1.86 -0.96 -0.43
C TRP A 49 -2.98 -1.36 0.53
N LYS A 50 -3.70 -0.34 1.00
CA LYS A 50 -5.00 -0.46 1.64
C LYS A 50 -6.03 0.27 0.79
N PHE A 51 -7.21 -0.31 0.65
CA PHE A 51 -8.35 0.28 -0.01
C PHE A 51 -9.48 0.41 0.99
N ALA A 52 -10.13 1.57 1.02
CA ALA A 52 -11.28 1.82 1.88
C ALA A 52 -12.42 2.42 1.05
N PRO A 53 -13.63 1.84 1.05
CA PRO A 53 -14.80 2.53 0.54
C PRO A 53 -14.99 3.81 1.33
N ILE A 54 -15.23 4.93 0.66
CA ILE A 54 -15.53 6.20 1.34
C ILE A 54 -16.87 6.80 0.91
N GLU A 55 -17.49 6.20 -0.11
CA GLU A 55 -18.81 6.54 -0.56
C GLU A 55 -19.47 5.31 -1.19
N MET A 56 -20.64 4.95 -0.68
CA MET A 56 -21.52 3.90 -1.20
C MET A 56 -22.71 4.50 -1.96
N GLU A 57 -23.12 3.85 -3.04
CA GLU A 57 -24.37 4.14 -3.76
C GLU A 57 -25.22 2.86 -3.76
N GLY A 58 -26.12 2.74 -2.78
CA GLY A 58 -26.86 1.50 -2.55
C GLY A 58 -25.93 0.37 -2.13
N GLN A 59 -25.86 -0.70 -2.94
CA GLN A 59 -24.95 -1.84 -2.72
C GLN A 59 -23.64 -1.72 -3.52
N GLN A 60 -23.44 -0.63 -4.24
CA GLN A 60 -22.23 -0.39 -5.04
C GLN A 60 -21.28 0.54 -4.30
N ILE A 61 -19.98 0.28 -4.41
CA ILE A 61 -18.97 1.24 -3.96
C ILE A 61 -18.82 2.29 -5.06
N ARG A 62 -19.02 3.57 -4.71
CA ARG A 62 -18.88 4.70 -5.65
C ARG A 62 -17.45 5.24 -5.65
N MET A 63 -16.84 5.38 -4.48
CA MET A 63 -15.51 5.97 -4.33
C MET A 63 -14.66 5.20 -3.33
N ILE A 64 -13.38 5.02 -3.66
CA ILE A 64 -12.41 4.30 -2.87
C ILE A 64 -11.18 5.18 -2.60
N GLU A 65 -10.77 5.20 -1.33
CA GLU A 65 -9.46 5.70 -0.94
C GLU A 65 -8.43 4.58 -1.06
N ALA A 66 -7.33 4.84 -1.77
CA ALA A 66 -6.19 3.93 -1.89
C ALA A 66 -4.98 4.51 -1.14
N ILE A 67 -4.48 3.78 -0.15
CA ILE A 67 -3.42 4.21 0.76
C ILE A 67 -2.23 3.28 0.64
N LYS A 68 -1.07 3.79 0.22
CA LYS A 68 0.18 3.01 0.23
C LYS A 68 0.59 2.78 1.68
N LYS A 69 0.78 1.52 2.07
CA LYS A 69 1.31 1.16 3.39
C LYS A 69 2.70 1.78 3.53
N LYS A 70 2.91 2.56 4.57
CA LYS A 70 4.27 2.97 4.94
C LYS A 70 5.06 1.68 5.21
N ARG A 71 6.20 1.49 4.53
CA ARG A 71 7.22 0.58 5.07
C ARG A 71 7.59 1.16 6.44
N LEU A 72 7.51 0.34 7.48
CA LEU A 72 8.24 0.62 8.69
C LEU A 72 9.71 0.42 8.32
N ASP A 73 10.35 1.46 7.80
CA ASP A 73 11.79 1.47 7.65
C ASP A 73 12.36 1.46 9.07
N CYS A 74 12.83 0.30 9.53
CA CYS A 74 13.58 0.21 10.78
C CYS A 74 14.85 1.07 10.61
N PRO A 75 15.08 2.12 11.45
CA PRO A 75 16.38 2.77 11.48
C PRO A 75 17.35 1.87 12.26
N LEU A 76 17.83 0.80 11.64
CA LEU A 76 18.96 0.00 12.13
C LEU A 76 20.13 0.09 11.13
N HIS A 77 20.57 1.31 10.82
CA HIS A 77 21.87 1.54 10.19
C HIS A 77 22.55 2.89 10.53
N ASN A 78 22.20 3.53 11.66
CA ASN A 78 22.88 4.74 12.13
C ASN A 78 23.71 4.55 13.41
N THR A 79 24.13 3.32 13.72
CA THR A 79 25.01 3.08 14.88
C THR A 79 26.08 2.04 14.56
N PHE A 80 26.99 2.36 13.63
CA PHE A 80 28.38 1.91 13.71
C PHE A 80 29.25 2.98 13.03
N ASN A 81 29.55 4.04 13.78
CA ASN A 81 30.80 4.78 13.58
C ASN A 81 31.93 3.78 13.84
N PHE A 82 32.35 3.06 12.79
CA PHE A 82 33.62 2.36 12.82
C PHE A 82 34.70 3.41 13.00
N SER A 83 35.50 3.23 14.05
CA SER A 83 36.62 4.05 14.48
C SER A 83 37.76 4.05 13.45
N PHE A 84 37.52 4.55 12.24
CA PHE A 84 38.54 4.71 11.22
C PHE A 84 39.20 6.11 11.27
N ALA A 85 38.89 6.91 12.29
CA ALA A 85 39.44 8.26 12.49
C ALA A 85 40.39 8.39 13.69
N LEU A 86 41.02 7.30 14.15
CA LEU A 86 42.14 7.36 15.12
C LEU A 86 43.27 6.39 14.76
N LEU A 87 43.58 6.29 13.46
CA LEU A 87 44.90 5.83 13.02
C LEU A 87 45.52 6.90 12.13
N GLN A 88 46.08 7.91 12.79
CA GLN A 88 47.35 8.57 12.48
C GLN A 88 47.54 9.73 13.48
N ASP A 89 48.80 9.99 13.85
CA ASP A 89 49.29 10.90 14.89
C ASP A 89 49.43 10.20 16.27
N THR A 90 50.61 9.86 16.79
CA THR A 90 51.98 10.34 16.57
C THR A 90 53.02 9.30 17.00
N HIS A 91 54.13 9.22 16.27
CA HIS A 91 55.42 8.74 16.75
C HIS A 91 55.87 9.51 18.01
N PHE A 92 56.42 8.84 19.03
CA PHE A 92 57.76 9.05 19.59
C PHE A 92 58.00 8.12 20.80
N THR A 93 59.14 7.42 20.71
CA THR A 93 59.96 6.68 21.71
C THR A 93 59.30 5.88 22.83
#